data_AF-A0A7X6Y537-F1
#
_entry.id   AF-A0A7X6Y537-F1
#
_cell.length_a   1.000
_cell.length_b   1.000
_cell.length_c   1.000
_cell.angle_alpha   90.00
_cell.angle_beta   90.00
_cell.angle_gamma   90.00
#
_symmetry.space_group_name_H-M   'P 1'
#
loop_
_entity.id
_entity.type
_entity.pdbx_description
1 polymer ?
#
loop_
_entity_poly.entity_id
_entity_poly.type
_entity_poly.pdbx_seq_one_letter_code
_entity_poly.pdbx_strand_id
1 'polypeptide(L)'
;MNKKYFAYGSCTNIESFKETMKKAGCEEKFRICGVGILKDYRLAFTRYSSYRWKGGVLDIIESPGDYVLGVVYEIPEQAISAIDKREGAPEHYRRIDNIRIELGHEEVDVFTYTVVNKQMDEVEPSVEYFGVVFKGIQSRFPSDYINKYLIDHCKHQFGMSVARIRQNMLYHNYEKPRTEFMKQNPEFYELVKQMTLYFGDDNDKVETVRPTPEMFRLLTKCTEAATRGELDFGHMIPREMYNRLASEFQRISGIRIERLHD
;
A
#
# COMPACT_ATOMS: atom_id res chain seq x y z
N MET A 1 7.48 12.73 -21.01
CA MET A 1 6.83 13.15 -19.75
C MET A 1 6.76 11.93 -18.83
N ASN A 2 6.48 12.12 -17.53
CA ASN A 2 6.24 11.01 -16.61
C ASN A 2 4.74 10.77 -16.43
N LYS A 3 4.38 9.53 -16.11
CA LYS A 3 3.00 9.10 -15.82
C LYS A 3 2.99 8.32 -14.50
N LYS A 4 1.88 8.42 -13.77
CA LYS A 4 1.66 7.64 -12.55
C LYS A 4 0.90 6.36 -12.87
N TYR A 5 1.47 5.22 -12.51
CA TYR A 5 0.92 3.88 -12.71
C TYR A 5 0.50 3.28 -11.36
N PHE A 6 -0.74 2.84 -11.24
CA PHE A 6 -1.25 2.15 -10.05
C PHE A 6 -1.26 0.63 -10.27
N ALA A 7 -0.34 -0.05 -9.59
CA ALA A 7 -0.18 -1.49 -9.64
C ALA A 7 -0.81 -2.16 -8.42
N TYR A 8 -1.74 -3.09 -8.63
CA TYR A 8 -2.40 -3.84 -7.55
C TYR A 8 -2.16 -5.36 -7.61
N GLY A 9 -1.61 -5.87 -8.71
CA GLY A 9 -1.29 -7.28 -8.92
C GLY A 9 0.21 -7.57 -8.90
N SER A 10 0.70 -8.48 -9.75
CA SER A 10 2.12 -8.87 -9.80
C SER A 10 3.13 -7.72 -10.01
N CYS A 11 2.67 -6.57 -10.52
CA CYS A 11 3.48 -5.36 -10.66
C CYS A 11 3.79 -4.67 -9.31
N THR A 12 3.16 -5.06 -8.19
CA THR A 12 3.56 -4.60 -6.84
C THR A 12 4.92 -5.15 -6.42
N ASN A 13 5.30 -6.31 -6.96
CA ASN A 13 6.61 -6.89 -6.76
C ASN A 13 7.65 -6.10 -7.57
N ILE A 14 8.55 -5.41 -6.86
CA ILE A 14 9.52 -4.49 -7.45
C ILE A 14 10.50 -5.21 -8.37
N GLU A 15 10.96 -6.42 -8.02
CA GLU A 15 11.87 -7.19 -8.86
C GLU A 15 11.19 -7.57 -10.18
N SER A 16 9.95 -8.08 -10.09
CA SER A 16 9.13 -8.37 -11.27
C SER A 16 8.85 -7.11 -12.11
N PHE A 17 8.61 -5.97 -11.47
CA PHE A 17 8.37 -4.70 -12.17
C PHE A 17 9.64 -4.19 -12.84
N LYS A 18 10.80 -4.27 -12.18
CA LYS A 18 12.12 -3.94 -12.73
C LYS A 18 12.41 -4.70 -14.01
N GLU A 19 12.09 -6.00 -14.09
CA GLU A 19 12.24 -6.77 -15.33
C GLU A 19 11.41 -6.21 -16.49
N THR A 20 10.24 -5.66 -16.19
CA THR A 20 9.37 -5.02 -17.21
C THR A 20 9.97 -3.70 -17.66
N MET A 21 10.46 -2.89 -16.71
CA MET A 21 11.13 -1.63 -16.99
C MET A 21 12.43 -1.83 -17.78
N LYS A 22 13.17 -2.92 -17.52
CA LYS A 22 14.38 -3.30 -18.27
C LYS A 22 14.09 -3.55 -19.75
N LYS A 23 12.95 -4.17 -20.08
CA LYS A 23 12.51 -4.37 -21.48
C LYS A 23 12.23 -3.05 -22.21
N ALA A 24 12.04 -1.95 -21.48
CA ALA A 24 11.90 -0.60 -22.01
C ALA A 24 13.18 0.25 -21.90
N GLY A 25 14.31 -0.31 -21.44
CA GLY A 25 15.55 0.46 -21.17
C GLY A 25 15.38 1.53 -20.09
N CYS A 26 14.55 1.24 -19.09
CA CYS A 26 14.11 2.16 -18.04
C CYS A 26 14.24 1.57 -16.63
N GLU A 27 15.09 0.57 -16.40
CA GLU A 27 15.21 -0.14 -15.11
C GLU A 27 15.49 0.77 -13.91
N GLU A 28 16.22 1.88 -14.10
CA GLU A 28 16.55 2.85 -13.04
C GLU A 28 15.77 4.17 -13.18
N LYS A 29 14.78 4.22 -14.08
CA LYS A 29 14.05 5.46 -14.43
C LYS A 29 12.65 5.55 -13.81
N PHE A 30 12.32 4.67 -12.87
CA PHE A 30 11.05 4.73 -12.16
C PHE A 30 11.24 5.04 -10.67
N ARG A 31 10.20 5.60 -10.06
CA ARG A 31 10.17 5.92 -8.63
C ARG A 31 8.89 5.42 -7.99
N ILE A 32 8.98 4.87 -6.79
CA ILE A 32 7.80 4.54 -5.98
C ILE A 32 7.32 5.82 -5.31
N CYS A 33 6.07 6.21 -5.58
CA CYS A 33 5.42 7.37 -4.97
C CYS A 33 4.79 7.04 -3.61
N GLY A 34 4.36 5.80 -3.41
CA GLY A 34 3.73 5.32 -2.19
C GLY A 34 2.70 4.22 -2.46
N VAL A 35 1.87 3.96 -1.47
CA VAL A 35 0.70 3.09 -1.55
C VAL A 35 -0.52 3.97 -1.79
N GLY A 36 -1.17 3.76 -2.93
CA GLY A 36 -2.42 4.42 -3.30
C GLY A 36 -3.64 3.65 -2.80
N ILE A 37 -4.75 4.35 -2.61
CA ILE A 37 -6.04 3.78 -2.23
C ILE A 37 -7.06 4.09 -3.32
N LEU A 38 -7.54 3.05 -3.99
CA LEU A 38 -8.64 3.12 -4.94
C LEU A 38 -9.95 2.74 -4.23
N LYS A 39 -10.87 3.68 -4.08
CA LYS A 39 -12.17 3.49 -3.41
C LYS A 39 -13.18 2.79 -4.29
N ASP A 40 -14.08 2.03 -3.67
CA ASP A 40 -15.24 1.38 -4.30
C ASP A 40 -14.86 0.29 -5.31
N TYR A 41 -13.67 -0.31 -5.11
CA TYR A 41 -13.20 -1.50 -5.82
C TYR A 41 -12.72 -2.55 -4.83
N ARG A 42 -12.73 -3.82 -5.26
CA ARG A 42 -12.04 -4.92 -4.57
C ARG A 42 -11.16 -5.72 -5.54
N LEU A 43 -10.22 -6.46 -4.98
CA LEU A 43 -9.45 -7.47 -5.71
C LEU A 43 -10.32 -8.70 -6.03
N ALA A 44 -10.10 -9.29 -7.20
CA ALA A 44 -10.74 -10.52 -7.65
C ALA A 44 -9.87 -11.24 -8.69
N PHE A 45 -9.98 -12.56 -8.81
CA PHE A 45 -9.26 -13.36 -9.81
C PHE A 45 -10.14 -13.65 -11.03
N THR A 46 -10.42 -12.63 -11.84
CA THR A 46 -11.46 -12.70 -12.89
C THR A 46 -10.96 -13.19 -14.26
N ARG A 47 -9.75 -13.74 -14.34
CA ARG A 47 -9.19 -14.23 -15.60
C ARG A 47 -8.19 -15.35 -15.38
N TYR A 48 -8.30 -16.42 -16.16
CA TYR A 48 -7.23 -17.43 -16.27
C TYR A 48 -6.09 -16.97 -17.19
N SER A 49 -4.85 -17.06 -16.71
CA SER A 49 -3.64 -16.83 -17.49
C SER A 49 -3.04 -18.15 -17.96
N SER A 50 -3.23 -18.49 -19.24
CA SER A 50 -2.79 -19.78 -19.80
C SER A 50 -1.28 -19.91 -19.99
N TYR A 51 -0.60 -18.82 -20.38
CA TYR A 51 0.82 -18.88 -20.75
C TYR A 51 1.76 -18.65 -19.57
N ARG A 52 1.62 -17.51 -18.89
CA ARG A 52 2.59 -17.06 -17.88
C ARG A 52 2.39 -17.71 -16.52
N TRP A 53 1.15 -17.74 -16.03
CA TRP A 53 0.87 -18.07 -14.63
C TRP A 53 0.15 -19.39 -14.42
N LYS A 54 -0.52 -19.92 -15.46
CA LYS A 54 -1.31 -21.16 -15.42
C LYS A 54 -2.32 -21.17 -14.26
N GLY A 55 -2.98 -20.04 -14.03
CA GLY A 55 -3.91 -19.83 -12.92
C GLY A 55 -4.64 -18.50 -13.04
N GLY A 56 -5.55 -18.23 -12.10
CA GLY A 56 -6.22 -16.95 -11.95
C GLY A 56 -5.25 -15.80 -11.71
N VAL A 57 -5.53 -14.65 -12.33
CA VAL A 57 -4.77 -13.41 -12.15
C VAL A 57 -5.65 -12.29 -11.60
N LEU A 58 -5.05 -11.42 -10.79
CA LEU A 58 -5.75 -10.32 -10.13
C LEU A 58 -6.30 -9.31 -11.13
N ASP A 59 -7.47 -8.81 -10.79
CA ASP A 59 -8.20 -7.73 -11.43
C ASP A 59 -8.83 -6.86 -10.34
N ILE A 60 -9.34 -5.70 -10.75
CA ILE A 60 -10.21 -4.87 -9.93
C ILE A 60 -11.64 -4.95 -10.45
N ILE A 61 -12.59 -5.08 -9.54
CA ILE A 61 -14.03 -4.99 -9.83
C ILE A 61 -14.69 -3.99 -8.90
N GLU A 62 -15.75 -3.34 -9.37
CA GLU A 62 -16.54 -2.42 -8.55
C GLU A 62 -17.11 -3.15 -7.34
N SER A 63 -16.94 -2.55 -6.17
CA SER A 63 -17.46 -3.04 -4.89
C SER A 63 -17.61 -1.84 -3.95
N PRO A 64 -18.78 -1.18 -3.94
CA PRO A 64 -19.01 0.00 -3.12
C PRO A 64 -18.69 -0.26 -1.64
N GLY A 65 -17.91 0.64 -1.03
CA GLY A 65 -17.47 0.50 0.36
C GLY A 65 -16.20 -0.33 0.58
N ASP A 66 -15.75 -1.09 -0.41
CA ASP A 66 -14.41 -1.70 -0.40
C ASP A 66 -13.36 -0.72 -0.95
N TYR A 67 -12.10 -1.14 -0.88
CA TYR A 67 -10.99 -0.41 -1.47
C TYR A 67 -9.88 -1.34 -1.90
N VAL A 68 -9.08 -0.90 -2.88
CA VAL A 68 -7.87 -1.58 -3.34
C VAL A 68 -6.64 -0.75 -2.96
N LEU A 69 -5.69 -1.39 -2.30
CA LEU A 69 -4.33 -0.85 -2.15
C LEU A 69 -3.49 -1.24 -3.37
N GLY A 70 -2.69 -0.29 -3.85
CA GLY A 70 -1.77 -0.50 -4.96
C GLY A 70 -0.49 0.30 -4.79
N VAL A 71 0.61 -0.17 -5.37
CA VAL A 71 1.85 0.60 -5.43
C VAL A 71 1.74 1.61 -6.57
N VAL A 72 1.94 2.89 -6.25
CA VAL A 72 1.95 3.96 -7.23
C VAL A 72 3.38 4.18 -7.70
N TYR A 73 3.65 3.91 -8.98
CA TYR A 73 4.92 4.20 -9.63
C TYR A 73 4.81 5.49 -10.44
N GLU A 74 5.85 6.32 -10.40
CA GLU A 74 6.11 7.32 -11.42
C GLU A 74 7.08 6.72 -12.44
N ILE A 75 6.67 6.68 -13.70
CA ILE A 75 7.43 6.06 -14.79
C ILE A 75 7.55 7.00 -16.00
N PRO A 76 8.58 6.82 -16.86
CA PRO A 76 8.65 7.49 -18.14
C PRO A 76 7.56 6.95 -19.07
N GLU A 77 6.94 7.83 -19.85
CA GLU A 77 5.86 7.47 -20.79
C GLU A 77 6.27 6.38 -21.82
N GLN A 78 7.53 6.36 -22.25
CA GLN A 78 8.07 5.31 -23.13
C GLN A 78 7.97 3.89 -22.54
N ALA A 79 7.94 3.75 -21.21
CA ALA A 79 7.84 2.47 -20.53
C ALA A 79 6.42 1.87 -20.56
N ILE A 80 5.39 2.68 -20.85
CA ILE A 80 4.00 2.22 -20.89
C ILE A 80 3.83 1.09 -21.90
N SER A 81 4.49 1.17 -23.06
CA SER A 81 4.43 0.12 -24.08
C SER A 81 4.94 -1.25 -23.59
N ALA A 82 5.88 -1.28 -22.65
CA ALA A 82 6.36 -2.53 -22.05
C ALA A 82 5.37 -3.08 -21.02
N ILE A 83 4.65 -2.20 -20.31
CA ILE A 83 3.57 -2.60 -19.40
C ILE A 83 2.36 -3.10 -20.20
N ASP A 84 1.95 -2.39 -21.26
CA ASP A 84 0.89 -2.83 -22.18
C ASP A 84 1.17 -4.25 -22.70
N LYS A 85 2.40 -4.51 -23.15
CA LYS A 85 2.84 -5.86 -23.57
C LYS A 85 2.79 -6.89 -22.45
N ARG A 86 3.16 -6.52 -21.22
CA ARG A 86 3.10 -7.42 -20.05
C ARG A 86 1.67 -7.80 -19.70
N GLU A 87 0.77 -6.84 -19.71
CA GLU A 87 -0.65 -7.03 -19.38
C GLU A 87 -1.45 -7.63 -20.55
N GLY A 88 -0.83 -7.77 -21.73
CA GLY A 88 -1.49 -8.23 -22.95
C GLY A 88 -2.58 -7.27 -23.40
N ALA A 89 -2.35 -5.96 -23.22
CA ALA A 89 -3.30 -4.93 -23.56
C ALA A 89 -3.33 -4.65 -25.08
N PRO A 90 -4.53 -4.39 -25.67
CA PRO A 90 -5.83 -4.31 -25.00
C PRO A 90 -6.60 -5.64 -24.95
N GLU A 91 -6.03 -6.77 -25.35
CA GLU A 91 -6.77 -8.03 -25.54
C GLU A 91 -7.18 -8.72 -24.23
N HIS A 92 -6.28 -8.74 -23.24
CA HIS A 92 -6.48 -9.43 -21.97
C HIS A 92 -6.88 -8.46 -20.85
N TYR A 93 -6.14 -7.36 -20.77
CA TYR A 93 -6.45 -6.22 -19.93
C TYR A 93 -6.61 -4.99 -20.80
N ARG A 94 -7.50 -4.08 -20.44
CA ARG A 94 -7.56 -2.72 -21.00
C ARG A 94 -6.93 -1.74 -20.03
N ARG A 95 -6.25 -0.73 -20.57
CA ARG A 95 -5.77 0.40 -19.78
C ARG A 95 -6.94 1.33 -19.44
N ILE A 96 -6.99 1.79 -18.20
CA ILE A 96 -7.85 2.87 -17.74
C ILE A 96 -6.94 4.04 -17.39
N ASP A 97 -7.11 5.16 -18.08
CA ASP A 97 -6.39 6.39 -17.83
C ASP A 97 -7.21 7.31 -16.91
N ASN A 98 -6.53 8.17 -16.14
CA ASN A 98 -7.12 9.17 -15.24
C ASN A 98 -8.07 8.58 -14.18
N ILE A 99 -7.73 7.41 -13.63
CA ILE A 99 -8.42 6.90 -12.44
C ILE A 99 -7.94 7.67 -11.21
N ARG A 100 -8.86 8.12 -10.36
CA ARG A 100 -8.55 8.93 -9.20
C ARG A 100 -8.33 8.05 -7.97
N ILE A 101 -7.20 8.23 -7.30
CA ILE A 101 -6.84 7.48 -6.08
C ILE A 101 -6.36 8.43 -4.97
N GLU A 102 -6.47 7.99 -3.71
CA GLU A 102 -5.85 8.69 -2.57
C GLU A 102 -4.37 8.27 -2.48
N LEU A 103 -3.46 9.23 -2.37
CA LEU A 103 -2.04 9.01 -2.11
C LEU A 103 -1.61 9.91 -0.95
N GLY A 104 -1.53 9.33 0.25
CA GLY A 104 -1.54 10.15 1.47
C GLY A 104 -2.86 10.91 1.57
N HIS A 105 -2.83 12.18 1.96
CA HIS A 105 -4.01 13.06 1.98
C HIS A 105 -4.29 13.80 0.66
N GLU A 106 -3.62 13.41 -0.44
CA GLU A 106 -3.83 13.98 -1.77
C GLU A 106 -4.65 13.05 -2.67
N GLU A 107 -5.46 13.62 -3.56
CA GLU A 107 -6.08 12.88 -4.66
C GLU A 107 -5.25 13.06 -5.93
N VAL A 108 -4.87 11.95 -6.57
CA VAL A 108 -4.03 11.97 -7.77
C VAL A 108 -4.63 11.11 -8.88
N ASP A 109 -4.47 11.59 -10.11
CA ASP A 109 -4.82 10.82 -11.30
C ASP A 109 -3.67 9.87 -11.68
N VAL A 110 -4.03 8.62 -11.93
CA VAL A 110 -3.12 7.55 -12.34
C VAL A 110 -3.71 6.80 -13.52
N PHE A 111 -2.92 5.95 -14.17
CA PHE A 111 -3.46 4.91 -15.04
C PHE A 111 -3.29 3.54 -14.39
N THR A 112 -4.16 2.60 -14.74
CA THR A 112 -4.10 1.21 -14.31
C THR A 112 -4.64 0.29 -15.41
N TYR A 113 -4.72 -1.01 -15.13
CA TYR A 113 -5.27 -2.00 -16.05
C TYR A 113 -6.45 -2.70 -15.40
N THR A 114 -7.40 -3.19 -16.19
CA THR A 114 -8.46 -4.07 -15.72
C THR A 114 -8.77 -5.12 -16.78
N VAL A 115 -9.21 -6.31 -16.37
CA VAL A 115 -9.57 -7.39 -17.31
C VAL A 115 -10.71 -6.93 -18.22
N VAL A 116 -10.57 -7.25 -19.52
CA VAL A 116 -11.60 -6.95 -20.54
C VAL A 116 -12.81 -7.85 -20.39
N ASN A 117 -12.58 -9.17 -20.40
CA ASN A 117 -13.61 -10.20 -20.31
C ASN A 117 -13.50 -10.88 -18.94
N LYS A 118 -14.23 -10.34 -17.96
CA LYS A 118 -14.17 -10.78 -16.56
C LYS A 118 -14.97 -12.06 -16.35
N GLN A 119 -14.32 -13.11 -15.84
CA GLN A 119 -14.92 -14.32 -15.30
C GLN A 119 -15.32 -14.05 -13.85
N MET A 120 -16.62 -13.86 -13.59
CA MET A 120 -17.11 -13.54 -12.25
C MET A 120 -17.13 -14.75 -11.31
N ASP A 121 -17.16 -15.96 -11.88
CA ASP A 121 -16.73 -17.15 -11.17
C ASP A 121 -15.21 -17.12 -11.14
N GLU A 122 -14.67 -16.63 -10.01
CA GLU A 122 -13.25 -16.37 -9.88
C GLU A 122 -12.43 -17.64 -10.06
N VAL A 123 -11.23 -17.50 -10.61
CA VAL A 123 -10.34 -18.62 -10.92
C VAL A 123 -9.24 -18.71 -9.89
N GLU A 124 -8.97 -19.90 -9.36
CA GLU A 124 -7.91 -20.09 -8.38
C GLU A 124 -6.54 -19.65 -8.94
N PRO A 125 -5.79 -18.77 -8.24
CA PRO A 125 -4.45 -18.39 -8.65
C PRO A 125 -3.49 -19.57 -8.52
N SER A 126 -2.48 -19.61 -9.38
CA SER A 126 -1.38 -20.55 -9.17
C SER A 126 -0.56 -20.15 -7.95
N VAL A 127 0.06 -21.15 -7.29
CA VAL A 127 0.97 -20.93 -6.15
C VAL A 127 2.08 -19.93 -6.51
N GLU A 128 2.59 -20.01 -7.74
CA GLU A 128 3.62 -19.10 -8.24
C GLU A 128 3.11 -17.66 -8.34
N TYR A 129 1.94 -17.44 -8.95
CA TYR A 129 1.37 -16.10 -9.08
C TYR A 129 1.03 -15.49 -7.72
N PHE A 130 0.37 -16.27 -6.86
CA PHE A 130 0.07 -15.87 -5.49
C PHE A 130 1.34 -15.45 -4.75
N GLY A 131 2.40 -16.27 -4.84
CA GLY A 131 3.67 -15.98 -4.20
C GLY A 131 4.32 -14.68 -4.68
N VAL A 132 4.25 -14.37 -5.98
CA VAL A 132 4.78 -13.11 -6.52
C VAL A 132 4.01 -11.91 -6.01
N VAL A 133 2.67 -11.97 -6.03
CA VAL A 133 1.80 -10.91 -5.50
C VAL A 133 2.04 -10.72 -4.01
N PHE A 134 2.01 -11.81 -3.24
CA PHE A 134 2.21 -11.79 -1.79
C PHE A 134 3.55 -11.17 -1.41
N LYS A 135 4.65 -11.58 -2.06
CA LYS A 135 5.98 -10.99 -1.87
C LYS A 135 6.02 -9.49 -2.19
N GLY A 136 5.24 -9.04 -3.18
CA GLY A 136 5.17 -7.63 -3.57
C GLY A 136 4.44 -6.74 -2.56
N ILE A 137 3.46 -7.29 -1.83
CA ILE A 137 2.61 -6.53 -0.91
C ILE A 137 2.97 -6.68 0.56
N GLN A 138 3.59 -7.81 0.98
CA GLN A 138 3.80 -8.15 2.40
C GLN A 138 4.57 -7.10 3.22
N SER A 139 5.52 -6.39 2.61
CA SER A 139 6.34 -5.36 3.26
C SER A 139 5.83 -3.93 3.04
N ARG A 140 4.70 -3.76 2.33
CA ARG A 140 4.18 -2.43 1.95
C ARG A 140 2.75 -2.18 2.36
N PHE A 141 1.94 -3.22 2.45
CA PHE A 141 0.53 -3.08 2.78
C PHE A 141 0.29 -3.54 4.22
N PRO A 142 -0.79 -3.04 4.88
CA PRO A 142 -1.11 -3.43 6.24
C PRO A 142 -1.47 -4.92 6.28
N SER A 143 -0.98 -5.64 7.29
CA SER A 143 -1.22 -7.09 7.43
C SER A 143 -2.71 -7.44 7.43
N ASP A 144 -3.57 -6.57 7.97
CA ASP A 144 -5.03 -6.77 7.97
C ASP A 144 -5.64 -6.70 6.58
N TYR A 145 -5.15 -5.77 5.74
CA TYR A 145 -5.59 -5.67 4.37
C TYR A 145 -5.22 -6.95 3.60
N ILE A 146 -3.97 -7.40 3.75
CA ILE A 146 -3.47 -8.62 3.08
C ILE A 146 -4.25 -9.85 3.56
N ASN A 147 -4.45 -9.96 4.88
CA ASN A 147 -5.23 -11.05 5.46
C ASN A 147 -6.65 -11.06 4.92
N LYS A 148 -7.36 -9.92 4.94
CA LYS A 148 -8.76 -9.82 4.49
C LYS A 148 -8.91 -10.06 2.98
N TYR A 149 -8.21 -9.28 2.16
CA TYR A 149 -8.49 -9.18 0.72
C TYR A 149 -7.68 -10.14 -0.16
N LEU A 150 -6.65 -10.80 0.38
CA LEU A 150 -5.87 -11.79 -0.37
C LEU A 150 -5.95 -13.18 0.27
N ILE A 151 -5.51 -13.33 1.53
CA ILE A 151 -5.38 -14.65 2.16
C ILE A 151 -6.76 -15.25 2.45
N ASP A 152 -7.59 -14.54 3.20
CA ASP A 152 -8.93 -15.02 3.60
C ASP A 152 -9.83 -15.13 2.37
N HIS A 153 -9.71 -14.22 1.40
CA HIS A 153 -10.39 -14.34 0.10
C HIS A 153 -10.04 -15.65 -0.62
N CYS A 154 -8.75 -15.92 -0.84
CA CYS A 154 -8.31 -17.17 -1.48
C CYS A 154 -8.71 -18.42 -0.69
N LYS A 155 -8.66 -18.36 0.64
CA LYS A 155 -9.09 -19.45 1.51
C LYS A 155 -10.59 -19.73 1.36
N HIS A 156 -11.42 -18.70 1.39
CA HIS A 156 -12.87 -18.87 1.30
C HIS A 156 -13.34 -19.25 -0.11
N GLN A 157 -12.74 -18.66 -1.14
CA GLN A 157 -13.16 -18.88 -2.52
C GLN A 157 -12.60 -20.18 -3.11
N PHE A 158 -11.37 -20.57 -2.73
CA PHE A 158 -10.65 -21.68 -3.37
C PHE A 158 -10.18 -22.77 -2.40
N GLY A 159 -10.36 -22.59 -1.08
CA GLY A 159 -9.87 -23.54 -0.08
C GLY A 159 -8.35 -23.52 0.10
N MET A 160 -7.65 -22.50 -0.39
CA MET A 160 -6.19 -22.40 -0.27
C MET A 160 -5.74 -22.32 1.20
N SER A 161 -4.73 -23.11 1.56
CA SER A 161 -4.14 -23.11 2.91
C SER A 161 -2.94 -22.19 2.97
N VAL A 162 -3.19 -20.89 3.17
CA VAL A 162 -2.16 -19.87 3.40
C VAL A 162 -2.30 -19.33 4.82
N ALA A 163 -1.19 -19.30 5.56
CA ALA A 163 -1.18 -18.76 6.92
C ALA A 163 -1.36 -17.23 6.91
N ARG A 164 -2.19 -16.72 7.82
CA ARG A 164 -2.34 -15.27 8.04
C ARG A 164 -1.02 -14.65 8.51
N ILE A 165 -0.76 -13.42 8.07
CA ILE A 165 0.34 -12.61 8.58
C ILE A 165 -0.01 -12.21 10.01
N ARG A 166 0.91 -12.46 10.95
CA ARG A 166 0.77 -12.01 12.34
C ARG A 166 0.96 -10.49 12.41
N GLN A 167 0.12 -9.82 13.19
CA GLN A 167 0.37 -8.43 13.54
C GLN A 167 1.46 -8.32 14.61
N ASN A 168 2.30 -7.29 14.51
CA ASN A 168 3.31 -7.02 15.52
C ASN A 168 2.65 -6.47 16.78
N MET A 169 2.72 -7.25 17.87
CA MET A 169 2.26 -6.84 19.19
C MET A 169 3.44 -6.22 19.93
N LEU A 170 3.76 -4.96 19.63
CA LEU A 170 5.03 -4.34 20.03
C LEU A 170 5.20 -4.10 21.53
N TYR A 171 4.18 -4.29 22.34
CA TYR A 171 4.26 -3.99 23.77
C TYR A 171 3.57 -5.04 24.64
N HIS A 172 4.33 -5.56 25.59
CA HIS A 172 3.85 -6.38 26.72
C HIS A 172 3.17 -5.55 27.84
N ASN A 173 2.90 -4.25 27.63
CA ASN A 173 2.51 -3.32 28.70
C ASN A 173 1.30 -2.42 28.38
N TYR A 174 0.37 -2.87 27.52
CA TYR A 174 -0.91 -2.17 27.29
C TYR A 174 -1.77 -2.03 28.57
N GLU A 175 -1.47 -2.80 29.61
CA GLU A 175 -2.16 -2.76 30.90
C GLU A 175 -1.72 -1.59 31.80
N LYS A 176 -0.65 -0.87 31.45
CA LYS A 176 -0.23 0.31 32.21
C LYS A 176 -1.21 1.48 31.98
N PRO A 177 -1.54 2.26 33.03
CA PRO A 177 -2.39 3.44 32.88
C PRO A 177 -1.85 4.41 31.84
N ARG A 178 -2.77 5.00 31.04
CA ARG A 178 -2.42 6.07 30.09
C ARG A 178 -1.78 7.24 30.83
N THR A 179 -0.67 7.75 30.31
CA THR A 179 -0.04 8.99 30.79
C THR A 179 -0.95 10.19 30.51
N GLU A 180 -0.71 11.30 31.20
CA GLU A 180 -1.47 12.54 30.99
C GLU A 180 -1.37 13.02 29.53
N PHE A 181 -0.17 12.89 28.94
CA PHE A 181 0.05 13.17 27.52
C PHE A 181 -0.91 12.41 26.59
N MET A 182 -1.06 11.09 26.80
CA MET A 182 -1.92 10.24 25.97
C MET A 182 -3.40 10.60 26.11
N LYS A 183 -3.81 11.12 27.27
CA LYS A 183 -5.19 11.56 27.51
C LYS A 183 -5.46 12.90 26.83
N GLN A 184 -4.49 13.82 26.86
CA GLN A 184 -4.62 15.14 26.25
C GLN A 184 -4.44 15.13 24.72
N ASN A 185 -3.79 14.10 24.16
CA ASN A 185 -3.49 14.01 22.72
C ASN A 185 -3.87 12.62 22.14
N PRO A 186 -5.16 12.24 22.20
CA PRO A 186 -5.59 10.90 21.83
C PRO A 186 -5.34 10.56 20.35
N GLU A 187 -5.53 11.51 19.43
CA GLU A 187 -5.35 11.31 17.98
C GLU A 187 -3.88 11.10 17.62
N PHE A 188 -3.00 11.92 18.21
CA PHE A 188 -1.55 11.78 17.98
C PHE A 188 -1.01 10.51 18.62
N TYR A 189 -1.48 10.14 19.82
CA TYR A 189 -1.13 8.86 20.42
C TYR A 189 -1.54 7.69 19.53
N GLU A 190 -2.75 7.70 18.97
CA GLU A 190 -3.19 6.63 18.08
C GLU A 190 -2.36 6.61 16.79
N LEU A 191 -2.04 7.76 16.19
CA LEU A 191 -1.13 7.82 15.04
C LEU A 191 0.24 7.19 15.36
N VAL A 192 0.88 7.60 16.46
CA VAL A 192 2.17 7.04 16.87
C VAL A 192 2.06 5.54 17.12
N LYS A 193 1.01 5.08 17.80
CA LYS A 193 0.75 3.66 18.02
C LYS A 193 0.60 2.89 16.71
N GLN A 194 -0.14 3.40 15.73
CA GLN A 194 -0.29 2.77 14.41
C GLN A 194 1.05 2.73 13.66
N MET A 195 1.81 3.83 13.67
CA MET A 195 3.16 3.88 13.10
C MET A 195 4.07 2.84 13.75
N THR A 196 4.05 2.75 15.08
CA THR A 196 4.80 1.75 15.83
C THR A 196 4.38 0.36 15.39
N LEU A 197 3.10 -0.02 15.49
CA LEU A 197 2.57 -1.33 15.07
C LEU A 197 2.94 -1.71 13.63
N TYR A 198 2.96 -0.74 12.73
CA TYR A 198 3.32 -0.97 11.33
C TYR A 198 4.83 -1.19 11.14
N PHE A 199 5.68 -0.37 11.76
CA PHE A 199 7.14 -0.40 11.57
C PHE A 199 7.89 -1.34 12.51
N GLY A 200 7.37 -1.63 13.69
CA GLY A 200 8.15 -2.26 14.74
C GLY A 200 8.49 -3.72 14.43
N ASP A 201 9.72 -4.13 14.77
CA ASP A 201 10.33 -5.46 14.59
C ASP A 201 10.31 -6.06 13.16
N ASP A 202 9.96 -5.29 12.13
CA ASP A 202 9.92 -5.74 10.73
C ASP A 202 10.90 -4.91 9.89
N ASN A 203 12.16 -5.36 9.85
CA ASN A 203 13.23 -4.70 9.09
C ASN A 203 12.87 -4.56 7.61
N ASP A 204 12.15 -5.53 7.03
CA ASP A 204 11.77 -5.49 5.62
C ASP A 204 10.84 -4.31 5.34
N LYS A 205 9.87 -4.02 6.21
CA LYS A 205 9.02 -2.82 6.11
C LYS A 205 9.82 -1.55 6.25
N VAL A 206 10.72 -1.47 7.22
CA VAL A 206 11.56 -0.29 7.46
C VAL A 206 12.45 0.02 6.25
N GLU A 207 13.04 -1.00 5.62
CA GLU A 207 13.85 -0.85 4.40
C GLU A 207 13.06 -0.30 3.20
N THR A 208 11.74 -0.52 3.18
CA THR A 208 10.89 0.04 2.13
C THR A 208 10.65 1.55 2.27
N VAL A 209 10.94 2.11 3.46
CA VAL A 209 10.76 3.53 3.77
C VAL A 209 12.07 4.27 3.62
N ARG A 210 12.06 5.33 2.81
CA ARG A 210 13.17 6.28 2.73
C ARG A 210 12.77 7.56 3.44
N PRO A 211 13.08 7.71 4.73
CA PRO A 211 12.70 8.91 5.48
C PRO A 211 13.32 10.15 4.84
N THR A 212 12.47 11.15 4.59
CA THR A 212 12.93 12.45 4.11
C THR A 212 13.67 13.20 5.23
N PRO A 213 14.52 14.20 4.91
CA PRO A 213 15.12 15.06 5.93
C PRO A 213 14.08 15.70 6.87
N GLU A 214 12.89 16.00 6.34
CA GLU A 214 11.78 16.49 7.14
C GLU A 214 11.23 15.43 8.10
N MET A 215 11.03 14.19 7.66
CA MET A 215 10.60 13.08 8.53
C MET A 215 11.60 12.88 9.68
N PHE A 216 12.90 12.91 9.40
CA PHE A 216 13.93 12.86 10.44
C PHE A 216 13.83 14.03 11.42
N ARG A 217 13.63 15.26 10.91
CA ARG A 217 13.45 16.45 11.75
C ARG A 217 12.21 16.33 12.65
N LEU A 218 11.13 15.74 12.17
CA LEU A 218 9.92 15.51 12.96
C LEU A 218 10.16 14.44 14.04
N LEU A 219 10.86 13.35 13.68
CA LEU A 219 11.22 12.30 14.62
C LEU A 219 12.11 12.84 15.76
N THR A 220 13.16 13.61 15.44
CA THR A 220 14.05 14.16 16.47
C THR A 220 13.33 15.08 17.44
N LYS A 221 12.39 15.91 16.94
CA LYS A 221 11.52 16.74 17.79
C LYS A 221 10.63 15.89 18.71
N CYS A 222 10.01 14.84 18.19
CA CYS A 222 9.15 13.96 18.99
C CYS A 222 9.94 13.23 20.08
N THR A 223 11.13 12.72 19.75
CA THR A 223 12.02 12.03 20.70
C THR A 223 12.49 12.96 21.81
N GLU A 224 12.89 14.19 21.47
CA GLU A 224 13.37 15.17 22.44
C GLU A 224 12.26 15.61 23.41
N ALA A 225 11.06 15.87 22.89
CA ALA A 225 9.87 16.19 23.70
C ALA A 225 9.49 15.02 24.64
N ALA A 226 9.51 13.79 24.14
CA ALA A 226 9.24 12.61 24.96
C ALA A 226 10.30 12.43 26.07
N THR A 227 11.58 12.71 25.78
CA THR A 227 12.71 12.52 26.72
C THR A 227 12.65 13.47 27.91
N ARG A 228 12.15 14.69 27.70
CA ARG A 228 12.04 15.67 28.79
C ARG A 228 10.88 15.40 29.75
N GLY A 229 9.99 14.43 29.44
CA GLY A 229 8.68 14.36 30.09
C GLY A 229 7.79 15.57 29.79
N GLU A 230 8.31 16.49 28.97
CA GLU A 230 7.70 17.71 28.46
C GLU A 230 7.18 17.43 27.05
N LEU A 231 6.29 16.46 26.89
CA LEU A 231 5.21 16.69 25.93
C LEU A 231 4.23 17.72 26.52
N ASP A 232 4.80 18.79 27.09
CA ASP A 232 4.16 19.98 27.61
C ASP A 232 4.09 20.92 26.41
N PHE A 233 3.07 20.68 25.61
CA PHE A 233 2.64 21.58 24.58
C PHE A 233 2.00 22.80 25.24
N GLY A 234 2.83 23.67 25.83
CA GLY A 234 2.43 25.04 26.17
C GLY A 234 1.73 25.73 24.97
N HIS A 235 1.99 25.23 23.76
CA HIS A 235 1.11 25.34 22.60
C HIS A 235 0.94 23.96 21.96
N MET A 236 -0.30 23.46 21.85
CA MET A 236 -0.77 22.22 21.20
C MET A 236 0.17 21.65 20.12
N ILE A 237 0.22 20.31 19.95
CA ILE A 237 0.84 19.66 18.77
C ILE A 237 0.48 20.51 17.56
N PRO A 238 1.45 21.14 16.87
CA PRO A 238 1.12 21.98 15.73
C PRO A 238 0.32 21.11 14.77
N ARG A 239 -0.95 21.46 14.51
CA ARG A 239 -1.87 20.66 13.69
C ARG A 239 -1.23 20.26 12.36
N GLU A 240 -0.43 21.17 11.82
CA GLU A 240 0.36 20.96 10.62
C GLU A 240 1.38 19.81 10.75
N MET A 241 2.04 19.67 11.90
CA MET A 241 2.94 18.55 12.18
C MET A 241 2.19 17.21 12.19
N TYR A 242 1.05 17.14 12.88
CA TYR A 242 0.20 15.95 12.87
C TYR A 242 -0.22 15.61 11.43
N ASN A 243 -0.81 16.58 10.72
CA ASN A 243 -1.34 16.37 9.37
C ASN A 243 -0.25 15.94 8.38
N ARG A 244 0.96 16.48 8.50
CA ARG A 244 2.13 16.05 7.69
C ARG A 244 2.54 14.62 8.01
N LEU A 245 2.68 14.26 9.28
CA LEU A 245 3.02 12.89 9.69
C LEU A 245 1.96 11.87 9.28
N ALA A 246 0.68 12.21 9.49
CA ALA A 246 -0.47 11.40 9.09
C ALA A 246 -0.49 11.15 7.57
N SER A 247 -0.36 12.22 6.77
CA SER A 247 -0.34 12.11 5.30
C SER A 247 0.81 11.24 4.81
N GLU A 248 2.02 11.45 5.34
CA GLU A 248 3.20 10.66 4.95
C GLU A 248 3.09 9.20 5.37
N PHE A 249 2.59 8.93 6.57
CA PHE A 249 2.38 7.56 7.04
C PHE A 249 1.34 6.83 6.20
N GLN A 250 0.21 7.49 5.88
CA GLN A 250 -0.79 6.94 4.97
C GLN A 250 -0.20 6.70 3.56
N ARG A 251 0.61 7.64 3.05
CA ARG A 251 1.28 7.52 1.75
C ARG A 251 2.21 6.31 1.69
N ILE A 252 2.89 5.97 2.79
CA ILE A 252 3.87 4.88 2.83
C ILE A 252 3.21 3.52 3.09
N SER A 253 2.19 3.47 3.94
CA SER A 253 1.59 2.21 4.44
C SER A 253 0.23 1.88 3.83
N GLY A 254 -0.48 2.86 3.27
CA GLY A 254 -1.88 2.73 2.87
C GLY A 254 -2.88 2.67 4.05
N ILE A 255 -2.43 2.83 5.30
CA ILE A 255 -3.33 2.93 6.47
C ILE A 255 -4.01 4.29 6.44
N ARG A 256 -5.33 4.31 6.44
CA ARG A 256 -6.10 5.56 6.53
C ARG A 256 -5.94 6.20 7.90
N ILE A 257 -5.53 7.46 7.90
CA ILE A 257 -5.40 8.29 9.10
C ILE A 257 -6.23 9.56 8.91
N GLU A 258 -7.01 9.91 9.93
CA GLU A 258 -7.79 11.14 9.93
C GLU A 258 -6.91 12.38 9.84
N ARG A 259 -7.48 13.47 9.33
CA ARG A 259 -6.84 14.78 9.32
C ARG A 259 -7.47 15.61 10.42
N LEU A 260 -6.66 16.36 11.15
CA LEU A 260 -7.19 17.36 12.09
C LEU A 260 -7.71 18.54 11.26
N HIS A 261 -9.01 18.78 11.36
CA HIS A 261 -9.71 19.95 10.82
C HIS A 261 -9.77 21.07 11.87
N ASP A 262 -10.05 22.30 11.41
CA ASP A 262 -9.97 23.48 12.26
C ASP A 262 -11.04 23.56 13.37
#